data_AF-A0A4S8K5C4-F1
#
_entry.id   AF-A0A4S8K5C4-F1
#
_cell.length_a   1.000
_cell.length_b   1.000
_cell.length_c   1.000
_cell.angle_alpha   90.00
_cell.angle_beta   90.00
_cell.angle_gamma   90.00
#
_symmetry.space_group_name_H-M   'P 1'
#
loop_
_entity.id
_entity.type
_entity.pdbx_description
1 polymer ?
#
loop_
_entity_poly.entity_id
_entity_poly.type
_entity_poly.pdbx_seq_one_letter_code
_entity_poly.pdbx_strand_id
1 'polypeptide(L)' 'MDRIIGGKYGQERMFGSGFFGEIYLATHVDTFEIVAVRIENRRAKHPLLFYEAKLYNILQGGIRSIGVVAKHRTYS' A
#
# COMPACT_ATOMS: atom_id res chain seq x y z
N MET A 1 6.64 15.94 -3.59
CA MET A 1 6.23 14.54 -3.77
C MET A 1 7.50 13.77 -4.08
N ASP A 2 8.14 13.22 -3.05
CA ASP A 2 9.53 12.76 -3.19
C ASP A 2 9.62 11.28 -3.56
N ARG A 3 8.49 10.57 -3.51
CA ARG A 3 8.41 9.14 -3.82
C ARG A 3 7.06 8.77 -4.45
N ILE A 4 7.11 8.01 -5.55
CA ILE A 4 5.93 7.39 -6.16
C ILE A 4 5.89 5.91 -5.78
N ILE A 5 4.81 5.50 -5.10
CA ILE A 5 4.57 4.13 -4.67
C ILE A 5 3.79 3.39 -5.76
N GLY A 6 4.29 2.22 -6.17
CA GLY A 6 3.64 1.38 -7.18
C GLY A 6 3.42 2.05 -8.55
N GLY A 7 4.13 3.14 -8.84
CA GLY A 7 3.99 3.92 -10.07
C GLY A 7 2.70 4.74 -10.18
N LYS A 8 1.85 4.77 -9.14
CA LYS A 8 0.50 5.36 -9.20
C LYS A 8 0.14 6.28 -8.04
N TYR A 9 0.87 6.20 -6.93
CA TYR A 9 0.51 6.92 -5.71
C TYR A 9 1.67 7.80 -5.26
N GLY A 10 1.48 9.11 -5.30
CA GLY A 10 2.45 10.06 -4.75
C GLY A 10 2.40 10.00 -3.23
N GLN A 11 3.51 9.65 -2.59
CA GLN A 11 3.62 9.66 -1.13
C GLN A 11 3.62 11.09 -0.62
N GLU A 12 2.74 11.40 0.34
CA GLU A 12 2.67 12.71 0.96
C GLU A 12 3.34 12.71 2.33
N ARG A 13 2.86 11.88 3.26
CA ARG A 13 3.42 11.81 4.61
C ARG A 13 3.29 10.42 5.22
N MET A 14 4.22 10.08 6.12
CA MET A 14 4.09 8.92 6.98
C MET A 14 2.98 9.16 8.00
N PHE A 15 2.06 8.21 8.11
CA PHE A 15 0.95 8.25 9.07
C PHE A 15 1.26 7.41 10.32
N GLY A 16 1.98 6.30 10.17
CA GLY A 16 2.43 5.49 11.29
C GLY A 16 3.23 4.27 10.87
N SER A 17 3.88 3.62 11.83
CA SER A 17 4.61 2.35 11.66
C SER A 17 4.26 1.39 12.78
N GLY A 18 4.23 0.10 12.48
CA GLY A 18 4.04 -0.93 13.49
C GLY A 18 4.49 -2.31 13.01
N PHE A 19 4.09 -3.34 13.75
CA PHE A 19 4.35 -4.75 13.43
C PHE A 19 3.96 -5.15 11.99
N PHE A 20 3.00 -4.42 11.47
CA PHE A 20 2.35 -4.59 10.19
C PHE A 20 3.03 -3.86 9.02
N GLY A 21 4.13 -3.16 9.27
CA GLY A 21 4.83 -2.31 8.31
C GLY A 21 4.54 -0.82 8.52
N GLU A 22 4.81 -0.03 7.49
CA GLU A 22 4.63 1.41 7.46
C GLU A 22 3.34 1.78 6.74
N ILE A 23 2.66 2.81 7.20
CA ILE A 23 1.44 3.35 6.59
C ILE A 23 1.69 4.80 6.21
N TYR A 24 1.36 5.11 4.96
CA TYR A 24 1.54 6.44 4.36
C TYR A 24 0.20 6.97 3.88
N LEU A 25 0.01 8.29 4.03
CA LEU A 25 -0.96 9.02 3.24
C LEU A 25 -0.38 9.23 1.85
N ALA A 26 -1.13 8.86 0.83
CA ALA A 26 -0.73 9.03 -0.56
C ALA A 26 -1.90 9.45 -1.42
N THR A 27 -1.59 10.08 -2.54
CA THR A 27 -2.59 10.57 -3.48
C THR A 27 -2.39 9.89 -4.83
N HIS A 28 -3.46 9.34 -5.40
CA HIS A 28 -3.41 8.76 -6.73
C HIS A 28 -3.08 9.86 -7.76
N VAL A 29 -2.07 9.63 -8.59
CA VAL A 29 -1.54 10.68 -9.49
C VAL A 29 -2.55 11.14 -10.54
N ASP A 30 -3.38 10.23 -11.05
CA ASP A 30 -4.38 10.55 -12.08
C ASP A 30 -5.73 11.02 -11.52
N THR A 31 -6.23 10.40 -10.43
CA THR A 31 -7.58 10.67 -9.91
C THR A 31 -7.60 11.66 -8.76
N PHE A 32 -6.44 12.01 -8.20
CA PHE A 32 -6.29 12.81 -6.98
C PHE A 32 -7.01 12.23 -5.75
N GLU A 33 -7.36 10.94 -5.79
CA GLU A 33 -7.96 10.26 -4.65
C GLU A 33 -6.91 10.08 -3.54
N ILE A 34 -7.27 10.52 -2.34
CA ILE A 34 -6.44 10.37 -1.14
C ILE A 34 -6.66 8.96 -0.58
N VAL A 35 -5.58 8.21 -0.43
CA VAL A 35 -5.59 6.82 0.03
C VAL A 35 -4.55 6.58 1.11
N ALA A 36 -4.81 5.60 1.98
CA ALA A 36 -3.78 5.05 2.86
C ALA A 36 -3.08 3.90 2.14
N VAL A 37 -1.74 3.96 2.08
CA VAL A 37 -0.89 2.92 1.48
C VAL A 37 -0.08 2.26 2.58
N ARG A 38 -0.23 0.94 2.71
CA ARG A 38 0.57 0.12 3.62
C ARG A 38 1.73 -0.53 2.87
N ILE A 39 2.92 -0.43 3.43
CA ILE A 39 4.16 -0.95 2.87
C ILE A 39 4.78 -1.93 3.87
N GLU A 40 5.13 -3.12 3.38
CA GLU A 40 5.81 -4.16 4.15
C GLU A 40 7.17 -4.47 3.50
N ASN A 41 8.18 -4.76 4.33
CA ASN A 41 9.47 -5.19 3.84
C ASN A 41 9.35 -6.54 3.13
N ARG A 42 9.84 -6.64 1.88
CA ARG A 42 9.82 -7.89 1.11
C ARG A 42 10.58 -9.05 1.80
N ARG A 43 11.56 -8.74 2.65
CA ARG A 43 12.34 -9.71 3.43
C ARG A 43 11.66 -10.10 4.75
N ALA A 44 10.45 -9.62 5.03
CA ALA A 44 9.69 -10.03 6.20
C ALA A 44 9.53 -11.56 6.19
N LYS A 45 9.87 -12.19 7.33
CA LYS A 45 9.79 -13.65 7.50
C LYS A 45 8.37 -14.19 7.23
N HIS A 46 7.36 -13.38 7.54
CA HIS A 46 5.95 -13.68 7.31
C HIS A 46 5.31 -12.46 6.60
N PRO A 47 5.19 -12.46 5.26
CA PRO A 47 4.67 -11.31 4.52
C PRO A 47 3.13 -11.25 4.64
N LEU A 48 2.64 -10.60 5.70
CA LEU A 48 1.21 -10.55 6.06
C LEU A 48 0.40 -9.76 5.04
N LEU A 49 1.00 -8.71 4.49
CA LEU A 49 0.33 -7.79 3.57
C LEU A 49 -0.17 -8.49 2.30
N PHE A 50 0.56 -9.51 1.81
CA PHE A 50 0.14 -10.30 0.66
C PHE A 50 -1.09 -11.17 0.97
N TYR A 51 -1.12 -11.82 2.13
CA TYR A 51 -2.24 -12.65 2.56
C TYR A 51 -3.48 -11.81 2.84
N GLU A 52 -3.31 -10.67 3.53
CA GLU A 52 -4.38 -9.70 3.76
C GLU A 52 -4.96 -9.21 2.44
N ALA A 53 -4.14 -8.81 1.46
CA ALA A 53 -4.63 -8.40 0.14
C ALA A 53 -5.46 -9.49 -0.54
N LYS A 54 -5.02 -10.74 -0.48
CA LYS A 54 -5.77 -11.88 -1.02
C LYS A 54 -7.11 -12.05 -0.30
N LEU A 55 -7.12 -11.94 1.03
CA LEU A 55 -8.33 -12.06 1.84
C LEU A 55 -9.32 -10.93 1.53
N TYR A 56 -8.86 -9.67 1.50
CA TYR A 56 -9.70 -8.52 1.14
C TYR A 56 -10.31 -8.68 -0.24
N ASN A 57 -9.55 -9.12 -1.24
CA ASN A 57 -10.07 -9.37 -2.59
C ASN A 57 -11.18 -10.44 -2.60
N ILE A 58 -11.07 -11.49 -1.78
CA ILE A 58 -12.10 -12.53 -1.65
C ILE A 58 -13.34 -11.96 -0.96
N LEU A 59 -13.17 -11.23 0.15
CA LEU A 59 -14.26 -10.69 0.95
C LEU A 59 -15.04 -9.57 0.24
N GLN A 60 -14.39 -8.81 -0.64
CA GLN A 60 -15.04 -7.73 -1.40
C GLN A 60 -15.87 -8.20 -2.60
N GLY A 61 -15.90 -9.50 -2.91
CA GLY A 61 -16.60 -9.99 -4.10
C GLY A 61 -16.14 -9.34 -5.42
N GLY A 62 -14.90 -8.82 -5.46
CA GLY A 62 -14.36 -8.09 -6.62
C GLY A 62 -14.55 -6.56 -6.63
N ILE A 63 -15.11 -5.94 -5.59
CA ILE A 63 -15.30 -4.48 -5.51
C ILE A 63 -14.02 -3.79 -5.03
N ARG A 64 -13.38 -2.98 -5.89
CA ARG A 64 -12.07 -2.35 -5.70
C ARG A 64 -12.14 -1.10 -4.81
N SER A 65 -12.47 -1.21 -3.54
CA SER A 65 -12.47 -0.04 -2.64
C SER A 65 -12.27 -0.42 -1.18
N ILE A 66 -11.05 -0.83 -0.80
CA ILE A 66 -10.41 -0.56 0.51
C ILE A 66 -8.93 -0.93 0.34
N GLY A 67 -8.05 0.04 0.58
CA GLY A 67 -6.62 -0.17 0.76
C GLY A 67 -5.87 -0.57 -0.50
N VAL A 68 -5.26 0.40 -1.16
CA VAL A 68 -4.22 0.15 -2.16
C VAL A 68 -3.06 -0.57 -1.47
N VAL A 69 -3.01 -1.90 -1.61
CA VAL A 69 -1.83 -2.69 -1.25
C VAL A 69 -0.84 -2.59 -2.40
N ALA A 70 -0.09 -1.49 -2.44
CA ALA A 70 1.00 -1.34 -3.39
C ALA A 70 2.22 -2.12 -2.87
N LYS A 71 2.43 -3.33 -3.40
CA LYS A 71 3.69 -4.06 -3.21
C LYS A 71 4.79 -3.33 -3.99
N HIS A 72 5.52 -2.43 -3.34
CA HIS A 72 6.62 -1.72 -3.98
C HIS A 72 7.88 -2.60 -4.06
N ARG A 73 8.45 -2.71 -5.26
CA ARG A 73 9.77 -3.30 -5.54
C ARG A 73 10.77 -2.16 -5.47
N THR A 74 11.50 -2.02 -4.36
CA THR A 74 12.68 -1.15 -4.31
C THR A 74 13.75 -1.82 -5.19
N TYR A 75 14.07 -1.23 -6.34
CA TYR A 75 15.30 -1.57 -7.04
C TYR A 75 16.42 -0.77 -6.38
N SER A 76 17.47 -1.49 -5.98
CA SER A 76 18.80 -0.93 -5.72
C SER A 76 19.45 -0.62 -7.05
#